data_AF-A0A484IER3-F1
#
_entry.id   AF-A0A484IER3-F1
#
_cell.length_a   1.000
_cell.length_b   1.000
_cell.length_c   1.000
_cell.angle_alpha   90.00
_cell.angle_beta   90.00
_cell.angle_gamma   90.00
#
_symmetry.space_group_name_H-M   'P 1'
#
loop_
_entity.id
_entity.type
_entity.pdbx_description
1 polymer ?
#
loop_
_entity_poly.entity_id
_entity_poly.type
_entity_poly.pdbx_seq_one_letter_code
_entity_poly.pdbx_strand_id
1 'polypeptide(L)'
;MKVGVIGASGFVGGELLRLLVTHPKVEISMVTSRQKAGEYVHRIHPSLKSFINLTFSDMNLDKLTDSCDIVFVSVPHGKSNQIVNDLFKRGVKIIDLSADFRLKNPQDYVKWYGWEHPYPDLLSKSVYGVPEFHREKIKGAQLVACPGCMAVTSLLALKPLIENDVLDTDHIIVDSKIGSSGAGGQAGSATHHAMRYGVIRPYKPAKHRHTGEIEQELNLLSNKKIHVSMTPHAVNMVRGILTTNHAFLKKNLSELEIWKLYRNIYGKEIFVRLIRDKNGIYKFPDPKFVIASNFCDVGFDLDEENNRIVAMSASDNLMKGAAGSAVQNLNVMAGFDEITGLRFTPVTPV
;
A
#
# COMPACT_ATOMS: atom_id res chain seq x y z
N MET A 1 -11.71 -14.21 -15.24
CA MET A 1 -11.01 -14.69 -14.02
C MET A 1 -11.92 -14.46 -12.83
N LYS A 2 -12.18 -15.48 -12.02
CA LYS A 2 -13.05 -15.38 -10.84
C LYS A 2 -12.23 -15.08 -9.60
N VAL A 3 -12.70 -14.16 -8.78
CA VAL A 3 -12.00 -13.75 -7.55
C VAL A 3 -12.89 -13.77 -6.33
N GLY A 4 -12.30 -14.16 -5.21
CA GLY A 4 -12.93 -14.11 -3.88
C GLY A 4 -12.35 -12.97 -3.05
N VAL A 5 -13.17 -12.32 -2.22
CA VAL A 5 -12.72 -11.29 -1.28
C VAL A 5 -13.11 -11.64 0.15
N ILE A 6 -12.11 -11.93 0.98
CA ILE A 6 -12.29 -12.20 2.41
C ILE A 6 -12.16 -10.89 3.20
N GLY A 7 -13.08 -10.64 4.12
CA GLY A 7 -13.06 -9.42 4.95
C GLY A 7 -13.56 -8.18 4.18
N ALA A 8 -14.49 -8.39 3.25
CA ALA A 8 -14.90 -7.37 2.30
C ALA A 8 -15.70 -6.20 2.91
N SER A 9 -16.13 -6.27 4.17
CA SER A 9 -16.92 -5.22 4.84
C SER A 9 -16.10 -4.04 5.36
N GLY A 10 -14.78 -4.14 5.44
CA GLY A 10 -13.90 -3.02 5.84
C GLY A 10 -13.69 -1.99 4.72
N PHE A 11 -13.01 -0.88 5.03
CA PHE A 11 -12.73 0.17 4.01
C PHE A 11 -11.88 -0.33 2.85
N VAL A 12 -10.80 -1.07 3.13
CA VAL A 12 -9.94 -1.64 2.08
C VAL A 12 -10.70 -2.69 1.25
N GLY A 13 -11.47 -3.56 1.91
CA GLY A 13 -12.31 -4.56 1.24
C GLY A 13 -13.38 -3.92 0.36
N GLY A 14 -14.05 -2.87 0.84
CA GLY A 14 -15.03 -2.10 0.05
C GLY A 14 -14.40 -1.38 -1.13
N GLU A 15 -13.23 -0.78 -0.95
CA GLU A 15 -12.49 -0.15 -2.05
C GLU A 15 -12.07 -1.17 -3.10
N LEU A 16 -11.63 -2.35 -2.67
CA LEU A 16 -11.31 -3.46 -3.57
C LEU A 16 -12.54 -3.90 -4.38
N LEU A 17 -13.71 -4.07 -3.73
CA LEU A 17 -14.96 -4.37 -4.44
C LEU A 17 -15.33 -3.26 -5.45
N ARG A 18 -15.13 -1.99 -5.11
CA ARG A 18 -15.36 -0.85 -6.01
C ARG A 18 -14.52 -0.94 -7.28
N LEU A 19 -13.28 -1.41 -7.17
CA LEU A 19 -12.40 -1.59 -8.33
C LEU A 19 -12.79 -2.84 -9.13
N LEU A 20 -12.95 -3.97 -8.44
CA LEU A 20 -13.20 -5.27 -9.08
C LEU A 20 -14.54 -5.32 -9.83
N VAL A 21 -15.59 -4.65 -9.34
CA VAL A 21 -16.90 -4.67 -9.98
C VAL A 21 -16.92 -4.02 -11.37
N THR A 22 -15.94 -3.18 -11.67
CA THR A 22 -15.77 -2.54 -13.00
C THR A 22 -14.57 -3.06 -13.77
N HIS A 23 -13.88 -4.07 -13.24
CA HIS A 23 -12.69 -4.62 -13.88
C HIS A 23 -13.08 -5.59 -15.01
N PRO A 24 -12.77 -5.29 -16.29
CA PRO A 24 -13.37 -5.97 -17.45
C PRO A 24 -12.97 -7.45 -17.61
N LYS A 25 -11.93 -7.90 -16.91
CA LYS A 25 -11.43 -9.28 -16.99
C LYS A 25 -11.71 -10.12 -15.74
N VAL A 26 -12.44 -9.56 -14.77
CA VAL A 26 -12.65 -10.16 -13.45
C VAL A 26 -14.12 -10.25 -13.12
N GLU A 27 -14.50 -11.35 -12.48
CA GLU A 27 -15.83 -11.59 -11.92
C GLU A 27 -15.67 -11.85 -10.41
N ILE A 28 -16.45 -11.16 -9.58
CA ILE A 28 -16.45 -11.39 -8.13
C ILE A 28 -17.35 -12.60 -7.86
N SER A 29 -16.76 -13.73 -7.46
CA SER A 29 -17.51 -14.97 -7.20
C SER A 29 -17.98 -15.09 -5.76
N MET A 30 -17.20 -14.57 -4.81
CA MET A 30 -17.52 -14.65 -3.38
C MET A 30 -17.02 -13.43 -2.61
N VAL A 31 -17.84 -12.95 -1.68
CA VAL A 31 -17.49 -11.87 -0.74
C VAL A 31 -17.84 -12.30 0.67
N THR A 32 -16.89 -12.25 1.60
CA THR A 32 -17.11 -12.76 2.96
C THR A 32 -17.06 -11.65 4.01
N SER A 33 -17.90 -11.79 5.03
CA SER A 33 -17.85 -10.98 6.24
C SER A 33 -18.47 -11.75 7.40
N ARG A 34 -17.70 -11.97 8.48
CA ARG A 34 -18.19 -12.65 9.69
C ARG A 34 -19.34 -11.90 10.38
N GLN A 35 -19.34 -10.57 10.28
CA GLN A 35 -20.31 -9.72 11.00
C GLN A 35 -21.55 -9.39 10.17
N LYS A 36 -21.50 -9.58 8.85
CA LYS A 36 -22.51 -9.10 7.90
C LYS A 36 -23.03 -10.20 6.99
N ALA A 37 -22.79 -11.48 7.30
CA ALA A 37 -23.28 -12.60 6.52
C ALA A 37 -24.80 -12.50 6.29
N GLY A 38 -25.23 -12.77 5.05
CA GLY A 38 -26.62 -12.63 4.59
C GLY A 38 -27.00 -11.22 4.12
N GLU A 39 -26.26 -10.18 4.51
CA GLU A 39 -26.56 -8.81 4.09
C GLU A 39 -26.05 -8.51 2.68
N TYR A 40 -26.83 -7.74 1.91
CA TYR A 40 -26.38 -7.23 0.62
C TYR A 40 -25.15 -6.32 0.78
N VAL A 41 -24.16 -6.49 -0.11
CA VAL A 41 -22.93 -5.69 -0.11
C VAL A 41 -23.22 -4.19 -0.11
N HIS A 42 -24.18 -3.75 -0.92
CA HIS A 42 -24.53 -2.34 -1.04
C HIS A 42 -25.18 -1.75 0.23
N ARG A 43 -25.56 -2.56 1.25
CA ARG A 43 -26.01 -2.03 2.55
C ARG A 43 -24.85 -1.54 3.39
N ILE A 44 -23.66 -2.10 3.18
CA ILE A 44 -22.43 -1.72 3.89
C ILE A 44 -21.62 -0.73 3.05
N HIS A 45 -21.59 -0.95 1.73
CA HIS A 45 -20.92 -0.09 0.75
C HIS A 45 -21.96 0.54 -0.18
N PRO A 46 -22.67 1.61 0.25
CA PRO A 46 -23.80 2.17 -0.49
C PRO A 46 -23.46 2.65 -1.91
N SER A 47 -22.21 3.06 -2.14
CA SER A 47 -21.73 3.43 -3.48
C SER A 47 -21.75 2.28 -4.50
N LEU A 48 -21.89 1.03 -4.06
CA LEU A 48 -21.94 -0.15 -4.92
C LEU A 48 -23.38 -0.57 -5.29
N LYS A 49 -24.39 0.20 -4.87
CA LYS A 49 -25.78 -0.03 -5.32
C LYS A 49 -25.85 0.02 -6.85
N SER A 50 -26.56 -0.92 -7.45
CA SER A 50 -26.69 -1.10 -8.90
C SER A 50 -25.43 -1.55 -9.65
N PHE A 51 -24.29 -1.71 -8.97
CA PHE A 51 -23.08 -2.31 -9.54
C PHE A 51 -22.93 -3.78 -9.14
N ILE A 52 -23.35 -4.14 -7.92
CA ILE A 52 -23.20 -5.49 -7.38
C ILE A 52 -24.47 -5.93 -6.65
N ASN A 53 -24.93 -7.15 -6.91
CA ASN A 53 -26.08 -7.77 -6.24
C ASN A 53 -25.68 -9.02 -5.44
N LEU A 54 -24.49 -9.00 -4.84
CA LEU A 54 -24.00 -10.05 -3.95
C LEU A 54 -24.38 -9.77 -2.50
N THR A 55 -24.52 -10.83 -1.72
CA THR A 55 -24.58 -10.79 -0.27
C THR A 55 -23.24 -11.26 0.32
N PHE A 56 -22.91 -10.79 1.52
CA PHE A 56 -21.78 -11.38 2.25
C PHE A 56 -22.11 -12.80 2.68
N SER A 57 -21.13 -13.69 2.60
CA SER A 57 -21.23 -15.04 3.17
C SER A 57 -20.27 -15.22 4.34
N ASP A 58 -20.48 -16.30 5.09
CA ASP A 58 -19.42 -16.87 5.91
C ASP A 58 -18.28 -17.39 5.03
N MET A 59 -17.10 -17.50 5.63
CA MET A 59 -15.93 -18.04 4.96
C MET A 59 -16.06 -19.56 4.84
N ASN A 60 -16.04 -20.06 3.61
CA ASN A 60 -16.00 -21.49 3.31
C ASN A 60 -14.82 -21.74 2.37
N LEU A 61 -13.79 -22.43 2.87
CA LEU A 61 -12.55 -22.65 2.13
C LEU A 61 -12.74 -23.54 0.90
N ASP A 62 -13.62 -24.54 0.96
CA ASP A 62 -13.90 -25.44 -0.17
C ASP A 62 -14.52 -24.63 -1.32
N LYS A 63 -15.58 -23.88 -1.02
CA LYS A 63 -16.21 -23.00 -2.02
C LYS A 63 -15.25 -21.96 -2.58
N LEU A 64 -14.39 -21.36 -1.75
CA LEU A 64 -13.39 -20.39 -2.21
C LEU A 64 -12.41 -21.04 -3.19
N THR A 65 -11.87 -22.21 -2.86
CA THR A 65 -10.93 -22.95 -3.72
C THR A 65 -11.60 -23.44 -5.02
N ASP A 66 -12.86 -23.87 -4.97
CA ASP A 66 -13.56 -24.39 -6.13
C ASP A 66 -14.03 -23.30 -7.11
N SER A 67 -14.22 -22.06 -6.62
CA SER A 67 -14.86 -20.99 -7.39
C SER A 67 -14.00 -19.75 -7.66
N CYS A 68 -12.77 -19.70 -7.15
CA CYS A 68 -11.88 -18.55 -7.29
C CYS A 68 -10.52 -18.95 -7.85
N ASP A 69 -10.06 -18.23 -8.86
CA ASP A 69 -8.69 -18.33 -9.37
C ASP A 69 -7.71 -17.62 -8.42
N ILE A 70 -8.13 -16.48 -7.85
CA ILE A 70 -7.37 -15.66 -6.90
C ILE A 70 -8.27 -15.24 -5.73
N VAL A 71 -7.72 -15.28 -4.52
CA VAL A 71 -8.42 -14.81 -3.31
C VAL A 71 -7.69 -13.63 -2.69
N PHE A 72 -8.41 -12.54 -2.49
CA PHE A 72 -7.96 -11.39 -1.73
C PHE A 72 -8.29 -11.55 -0.25
N VAL A 73 -7.33 -11.28 0.62
CA VAL A 73 -7.49 -11.36 2.07
C VAL A 73 -7.36 -9.96 2.67
N SER A 74 -8.48 -9.36 3.09
CA SER A 74 -8.56 -7.99 3.62
C SER A 74 -9.06 -8.00 5.07
N VAL A 75 -8.36 -8.71 5.94
CA VAL A 75 -8.70 -8.82 7.37
C VAL A 75 -7.70 -8.01 8.23
N PRO A 76 -8.04 -7.71 9.50
CA PRO A 76 -7.08 -7.07 10.42
C PRO A 76 -5.78 -7.88 10.55
N HIS A 77 -4.68 -7.19 10.85
CA HIS A 77 -3.39 -7.85 11.08
C HIS A 77 -3.47 -8.88 12.21
N GLY A 78 -2.71 -9.96 12.08
CA GLY A 78 -2.74 -11.15 12.93
C GLY A 78 -3.91 -12.09 12.67
N LYS A 79 -4.82 -11.76 11.75
CA LYS A 79 -5.99 -12.59 11.40
C LYS A 79 -5.89 -13.22 10.01
N SER A 80 -4.92 -12.82 9.18
CA SER A 80 -4.75 -13.42 7.85
C SER A 80 -3.92 -14.71 7.93
N ASN A 81 -2.96 -14.79 8.86
CA ASN A 81 -2.05 -15.92 9.10
C ASN A 81 -2.64 -17.30 8.76
N GLN A 82 -3.67 -17.73 9.49
CA GLN A 82 -4.28 -19.05 9.32
C GLN A 82 -5.01 -19.17 7.99
N ILE A 83 -5.76 -18.13 7.60
CA ILE A 83 -6.54 -18.11 6.35
C ILE A 83 -5.63 -18.28 5.14
N VAL A 84 -4.52 -17.52 5.11
CA VAL A 84 -3.52 -17.58 4.04
C VAL A 84 -2.86 -18.94 4.01
N ASN A 85 -2.45 -19.49 5.16
CA ASN A 85 -1.86 -20.83 5.23
C ASN A 85 -2.81 -21.90 4.65
N ASP A 86 -4.09 -21.86 5.01
CA ASP A 86 -5.06 -22.87 4.59
C ASP A 86 -5.36 -22.76 3.08
N LEU A 87 -5.46 -21.54 2.54
CA LEU A 87 -5.59 -21.30 1.10
C LEU A 87 -4.32 -21.70 0.34
N PHE A 88 -3.14 -21.44 0.91
CA PHE A 88 -1.85 -21.74 0.28
C PHE A 88 -1.67 -23.24 0.12
N LYS A 89 -2.00 -24.03 1.14
CA LYS A 89 -1.98 -25.51 1.09
C LYS A 89 -2.92 -26.09 0.03
N ARG A 90 -3.97 -25.36 -0.33
CA ARG A 90 -4.94 -25.73 -1.36
C ARG A 90 -4.52 -25.28 -2.78
N GLY A 91 -3.35 -24.67 -2.93
CA GLY A 91 -2.81 -24.24 -4.24
C GLY A 91 -3.45 -22.97 -4.80
N VAL A 92 -4.27 -22.26 -4.01
CA VAL A 92 -4.93 -21.03 -4.47
C VAL A 92 -3.91 -19.88 -4.50
N LYS A 93 -4.02 -19.01 -5.50
CA LYS A 93 -3.26 -17.75 -5.56
C LYS A 93 -3.90 -16.71 -4.63
N ILE A 94 -3.08 -16.02 -3.85
CA ILE A 94 -3.50 -15.20 -2.72
C ILE A 94 -2.86 -13.81 -2.82
N ILE A 95 -3.68 -12.79 -2.62
CA ILE A 95 -3.23 -11.42 -2.41
C ILE A 95 -3.68 -11.01 -1.00
N ASP A 96 -2.74 -10.97 -0.06
CA ASP A 96 -2.99 -10.54 1.31
C ASP A 96 -2.78 -9.02 1.43
N LEU A 97 -3.79 -8.31 1.92
CA LEU A 97 -3.74 -6.87 2.15
C LEU A 97 -3.36 -6.55 3.60
N SER A 98 -3.28 -7.56 4.47
CA SER A 98 -2.81 -7.42 5.84
C SER A 98 -1.27 -7.31 5.90
N ALA A 99 -0.73 -7.24 7.12
CA ALA A 99 0.71 -7.17 7.36
C ALA A 99 1.40 -8.54 7.54
N ASP A 100 0.60 -9.59 7.58
CA ASP A 100 0.97 -10.88 8.16
C ASP A 100 2.04 -11.60 7.37
N PHE A 101 2.19 -11.33 6.06
CA PHE A 101 3.22 -11.96 5.22
C PHE A 101 4.15 -10.96 4.49
N ARG A 102 4.23 -9.70 4.96
CA ARG A 102 5.06 -8.65 4.34
C ARG A 102 6.55 -8.81 4.66
N LEU A 103 6.89 -9.13 5.90
CA LEU A 103 8.27 -9.23 6.37
C LEU A 103 8.83 -10.62 6.14
N LYS A 104 10.11 -10.71 5.79
CA LYS A 104 10.80 -11.98 5.48
C LYS A 104 11.41 -12.64 6.70
N ASN A 105 11.95 -11.84 7.59
CA ASN A 105 12.57 -12.33 8.81
C ASN A 105 11.51 -12.50 9.91
N PRO A 106 11.30 -13.71 10.45
CA PRO A 106 10.36 -13.95 11.54
C PRO A 106 10.62 -13.07 12.77
N GLN A 107 11.88 -12.73 13.06
CA GLN A 107 12.23 -11.89 14.21
C GLN A 107 11.74 -10.45 14.08
N ASP A 108 11.53 -9.97 12.85
CA ASP A 108 10.97 -8.64 12.64
C ASP A 108 9.48 -8.56 13.02
N TYR A 109 8.75 -9.69 13.02
CA TYR A 109 7.40 -9.73 13.57
C TYR A 109 7.38 -9.52 15.09
N VAL A 110 8.32 -10.13 15.81
CA VAL A 110 8.48 -9.92 17.25
C VAL A 110 8.80 -8.44 17.52
N LYS A 111 9.76 -7.87 16.77
CA LYS A 111 10.19 -6.48 16.91
C LYS A 111 9.08 -5.46 16.63
N TRP A 112 8.37 -5.60 15.52
CA TRP A 112 7.47 -4.55 15.00
C TRP A 112 5.99 -4.79 15.30
N TYR A 113 5.61 -6.05 15.50
CA TYR A 113 4.22 -6.44 15.72
C TYR A 113 3.98 -7.04 17.11
N GLY A 114 5.03 -7.45 17.84
CA GLY A 114 4.94 -7.97 19.19
C GLY A 114 4.43 -9.40 19.30
N TRP A 115 4.55 -10.20 18.22
CA TRP A 115 4.15 -11.62 18.21
C TRP A 115 5.07 -12.44 17.31
N GLU A 116 5.18 -13.73 17.60
CA GLU A 116 5.91 -14.70 16.79
C GLU A 116 5.05 -15.16 15.62
N HIS A 117 5.61 -15.16 14.41
CA HIS A 117 4.86 -15.53 13.23
C HIS A 117 4.56 -17.04 13.20
N PRO A 118 3.29 -17.48 13.13
CA PRO A 118 2.93 -18.88 13.27
C PRO A 118 3.33 -19.76 12.09
N TYR A 119 3.62 -19.16 10.93
CA TYR A 119 3.99 -19.88 9.69
C TYR A 119 5.27 -19.29 9.05
N PRO A 120 6.44 -19.33 9.72
CA PRO A 120 7.65 -18.67 9.25
C PRO A 120 8.10 -19.13 7.86
N ASP A 121 7.86 -20.40 7.51
CA ASP A 121 8.18 -20.96 6.19
C ASP A 121 7.47 -20.24 5.04
N LEU A 122 6.25 -19.73 5.28
CA LEU A 122 5.48 -18.99 4.27
C LEU A 122 6.02 -17.58 4.03
N LEU A 123 6.75 -16.98 4.98
CA LEU A 123 7.33 -15.64 4.82
C LEU A 123 8.34 -15.59 3.66
N SER A 124 9.11 -16.66 3.50
CA SER A 124 10.07 -16.82 2.39
C SER A 124 9.38 -17.00 1.03
N LYS A 125 8.15 -17.52 1.02
CA LYS A 125 7.37 -17.82 -0.19
C LYS A 125 6.47 -16.67 -0.63
N SER A 126 6.17 -15.73 0.27
CA SER A 126 5.44 -14.53 -0.10
C SER A 126 6.31 -13.62 -0.98
N VAL A 127 5.69 -12.80 -1.82
CA VAL A 127 6.37 -11.71 -2.54
C VAL A 127 5.80 -10.38 -2.05
N TYR A 128 6.66 -9.41 -1.77
CA TYR A 128 6.21 -8.07 -1.37
C TYR A 128 5.63 -7.35 -2.58
N GLY A 129 4.34 -7.02 -2.50
CA GLY A 129 3.47 -6.68 -3.64
C GLY A 129 3.58 -5.24 -4.11
N VAL A 130 4.78 -4.83 -4.51
CA VAL A 130 5.05 -3.53 -5.14
C VAL A 130 5.61 -3.80 -6.54
N PRO A 131 4.80 -3.68 -7.62
CA PRO A 131 5.26 -3.95 -8.99
C PRO A 131 6.49 -3.16 -9.39
N GLU A 132 6.61 -1.90 -8.97
CA GLU A 132 7.79 -1.05 -9.21
C GLU A 132 9.11 -1.61 -8.59
N PHE A 133 9.03 -2.63 -7.72
CA PHE A 133 10.17 -3.31 -7.11
C PHE A 133 10.28 -4.77 -7.56
N HIS A 134 9.16 -5.50 -7.60
CA HIS A 134 9.17 -6.97 -7.67
C HIS A 134 8.28 -7.55 -8.77
N ARG A 135 7.93 -6.79 -9.81
CA ARG A 135 7.04 -7.22 -10.91
C ARG A 135 7.27 -8.65 -11.40
N GLU A 136 8.53 -9.00 -11.71
CA GLU A 136 8.86 -10.34 -12.21
C GLU A 136 8.59 -11.45 -11.17
N LYS A 137 8.89 -11.19 -9.88
CA LYS A 137 8.60 -12.14 -8.80
C LYS A 137 7.09 -12.27 -8.58
N ILE A 138 6.34 -11.17 -8.69
CA ILE A 138 4.88 -11.14 -8.51
C ILE A 138 4.18 -12.01 -9.57
N LYS A 139 4.64 -11.97 -10.82
CA LYS A 139 4.05 -12.72 -11.95
C LYS A 139 3.94 -14.23 -11.67
N GLY A 140 4.96 -14.79 -11.03
CA GLY A 140 5.02 -16.22 -10.67
C GLY A 140 4.59 -16.55 -9.23
N ALA A 141 4.20 -15.55 -8.43
CA ALA A 141 3.91 -15.76 -7.03
C ALA A 141 2.58 -16.49 -6.82
N GLN A 142 2.54 -17.39 -5.82
CA GLN A 142 1.29 -17.89 -5.27
C GLN A 142 0.77 -16.96 -4.16
N LEU A 143 1.65 -16.34 -3.38
CA LEU A 143 1.30 -15.45 -2.28
C LEU A 143 1.95 -14.08 -2.49
N VAL A 144 1.13 -13.05 -2.62
CA VAL A 144 1.57 -11.65 -2.67
C VAL A 144 1.06 -10.92 -1.43
N ALA A 145 1.97 -10.29 -0.69
CA ALA A 145 1.62 -9.46 0.45
C ALA A 145 1.68 -7.99 0.03
N CYS A 146 0.53 -7.32 -0.04
CA CYS A 146 0.47 -5.90 -0.41
C CYS A 146 1.18 -5.04 0.64
N PRO A 147 1.83 -3.94 0.22
CA PRO A 147 2.60 -3.09 1.11
C PRO A 147 1.71 -2.32 2.10
N GLY A 148 2.32 -1.85 3.18
CA GLY A 148 1.74 -0.79 4.00
C GLY A 148 1.69 0.53 3.24
N CYS A 149 0.60 1.28 3.41
CA CYS A 149 0.36 2.52 2.67
C CYS A 149 1.46 3.60 2.84
N MET A 150 2.03 3.74 4.04
CA MET A 150 3.17 4.65 4.27
C MET A 150 4.52 4.02 3.90
N ALA A 151 4.60 2.68 3.87
CA ALA A 151 5.80 2.00 3.42
C ALA A 151 5.98 2.22 1.91
N VAL A 152 4.93 1.99 1.11
CA VAL A 152 5.00 2.16 -0.35
C VAL A 152 5.32 3.59 -0.77
N THR A 153 4.75 4.61 -0.10
CA THR A 153 5.08 6.01 -0.41
C THR A 153 6.53 6.33 -0.08
N SER A 154 7.01 5.94 1.10
CA SER A 154 8.43 6.12 1.48
C SER A 154 9.38 5.43 0.50
N LEU A 155 9.07 4.17 0.18
CA LEU A 155 9.86 3.33 -0.72
C LEU A 155 9.94 3.91 -2.13
N LEU A 156 8.82 4.37 -2.70
CA LEU A 156 8.80 4.95 -4.03
C LEU A 156 9.59 6.27 -4.10
N ALA A 157 9.57 7.09 -3.06
CA ALA A 157 10.39 8.29 -3.00
C ALA A 157 11.89 7.98 -2.82
N LEU A 158 12.25 6.98 -2.01
CA LEU A 158 13.65 6.73 -1.65
C LEU A 158 14.39 5.82 -2.65
N LYS A 159 13.69 4.92 -3.34
CA LYS A 159 14.29 3.92 -4.24
C LYS A 159 15.33 4.51 -5.22
N PRO A 160 15.04 5.60 -5.97
CA PRO A 160 16.03 6.15 -6.89
C PRO A 160 17.32 6.62 -6.27
N LEU A 161 17.25 7.05 -5.02
CA LEU A 161 18.39 7.59 -4.29
C LEU A 161 19.21 6.45 -3.65
N ILE A 162 18.53 5.41 -3.15
CA ILE A 162 19.16 4.24 -2.54
C ILE A 162 19.82 3.34 -3.58
N GLU A 163 19.15 3.02 -4.70
CA GLU A 163 19.73 2.17 -5.77
C GLU A 163 20.99 2.77 -6.39
N ASN A 164 21.14 4.10 -6.35
CA ASN A 164 22.30 4.82 -6.89
C ASN A 164 23.35 5.19 -5.81
N ASP A 165 23.20 4.70 -4.58
CA ASP A 165 24.11 4.90 -3.45
C ASP A 165 24.45 6.38 -3.15
N VAL A 166 23.50 7.30 -3.36
CA VAL A 166 23.75 8.76 -3.18
C VAL A 166 23.42 9.28 -1.79
N LEU A 167 22.73 8.51 -0.95
CA LEU A 167 22.31 8.92 0.40
C LEU A 167 23.19 8.36 1.50
N ASP A 168 23.42 9.13 2.56
CA ASP A 168 23.76 8.60 3.86
C ASP A 168 22.61 7.71 4.37
N THR A 169 22.92 6.42 4.57
CA THR A 169 21.95 5.39 4.94
C THR A 169 21.70 5.25 6.44
N ASP A 170 22.50 5.94 7.26
CA ASP A 170 22.36 5.92 8.71
C ASP A 170 21.34 6.97 9.20
N HIS A 171 21.07 7.99 8.37
CA HIS A 171 20.25 9.15 8.72
C HIS A 171 19.09 9.37 7.73
N ILE A 172 18.11 8.46 7.76
CA ILE A 172 16.85 8.60 7.00
C ILE A 172 15.69 8.82 7.97
N ILE A 173 15.01 9.96 7.83
CA ILE A 173 13.85 10.33 8.64
C ILE A 173 12.61 10.36 7.74
N VAL A 174 11.58 9.64 8.14
CA VAL A 174 10.31 9.53 7.43
C VAL A 174 9.21 10.21 8.26
N ASP A 175 8.72 11.36 7.78
CA ASP A 175 7.56 12.03 8.37
C ASP A 175 6.34 11.84 7.45
N SER A 176 5.33 11.12 7.92
CA SER A 176 4.17 10.76 7.09
C SER A 176 2.86 11.29 7.65
N LYS A 177 2.11 12.03 6.85
CA LYS A 177 0.78 12.57 7.19
C LYS A 177 -0.27 11.71 6.50
N ILE A 178 -1.26 11.21 7.24
CA ILE A 178 -2.27 10.26 6.73
C ILE A 178 -3.69 10.66 7.13
N GLY A 179 -4.64 10.43 6.21
CA GLY A 179 -6.06 10.58 6.46
C GLY A 179 -6.68 9.57 7.43
N SER A 180 -7.88 9.88 7.94
CA SER A 180 -8.57 9.08 8.95
C SER A 180 -8.90 7.65 8.50
N SER A 181 -9.11 7.42 7.20
CA SER A 181 -9.39 6.08 6.66
C SER A 181 -8.22 5.09 6.84
N GLY A 182 -7.00 5.58 7.09
CA GLY A 182 -5.84 4.74 7.42
C GLY A 182 -5.99 3.95 8.73
N ALA A 183 -6.89 4.37 9.63
CA ALA A 183 -7.21 3.64 10.87
C ALA A 183 -8.21 2.48 10.66
N GLY A 184 -8.81 2.36 9.46
CA GLY A 184 -9.88 1.41 9.19
C GLY A 184 -11.25 1.87 9.69
N GLY A 185 -12.25 0.99 9.57
CA GLY A 185 -13.66 1.30 9.85
C GLY A 185 -14.12 1.12 11.30
N GLN A 186 -13.22 0.74 12.21
CA GLN A 186 -13.57 0.53 13.61
C GLN A 186 -13.67 1.86 14.35
N ALA A 187 -14.81 2.12 14.98
CA ALA A 187 -15.01 3.32 15.79
C ALA A 187 -14.36 3.19 17.19
N GLY A 188 -13.94 4.33 17.75
CA GLY A 188 -13.44 4.47 19.11
C GLY A 188 -13.40 5.94 19.55
N SER A 189 -12.98 6.21 20.80
CA SER A 189 -12.93 7.57 21.36
C SER A 189 -12.08 8.53 20.51
N ALA A 190 -10.94 8.06 20.01
CA ALA A 190 -10.03 8.85 19.16
C ALA A 190 -10.56 9.10 17.74
N THR A 191 -11.58 8.36 17.28
CA THR A 191 -12.20 8.48 15.95
C THR A 191 -13.56 9.17 15.98
N HIS A 192 -14.10 9.46 17.17
CA HIS A 192 -15.33 10.24 17.30
C HIS A 192 -15.15 11.59 16.57
N HIS A 193 -16.13 12.02 15.77
CA HIS A 193 -15.98 13.18 14.88
C HIS A 193 -15.47 14.42 15.63
N ALA A 194 -16.09 14.76 16.76
CA ALA A 194 -15.69 15.90 17.59
C ALA A 194 -14.23 15.82 18.11
N MET A 195 -13.66 14.63 18.24
CA MET A 195 -12.27 14.40 18.66
C MET A 195 -11.29 14.28 17.49
N ARG A 196 -11.80 14.07 16.27
CA ARG A 196 -11.01 13.76 15.07
C ARG A 196 -10.95 14.91 14.07
N TYR A 197 -11.99 15.72 14.01
CA TYR A 197 -12.06 16.90 13.16
C TYR A 197 -11.01 17.94 13.59
N GLY A 198 -10.33 18.55 12.63
CA GLY A 198 -9.27 19.54 12.88
C GLY A 198 -7.95 18.98 13.43
N VAL A 199 -7.81 17.64 13.54
CA VAL A 199 -6.63 17.07 14.18
C VAL A 199 -5.36 17.21 13.33
N ILE A 200 -4.24 17.44 14.01
CA ILE A 200 -2.88 17.10 13.60
C ILE A 200 -2.28 16.34 14.77
N ARG A 201 -2.23 15.00 14.70
CA ARG A 201 -1.87 14.15 15.86
C ARG A 201 -0.72 13.21 15.50
N PRO A 202 0.47 13.35 16.10
CA PRO A 202 1.43 12.26 16.12
C PRO A 202 0.83 11.10 16.94
N TYR A 203 0.70 9.91 16.35
CA TYR A 203 0.05 8.79 17.03
C TYR A 203 1.02 7.63 17.33
N LYS A 204 2.14 7.56 16.62
CA LYS A 204 3.18 6.56 16.86
C LYS A 204 4.56 7.12 16.50
N PRO A 205 5.01 8.18 17.19
CA PRO A 205 6.19 8.96 16.80
C PRO A 205 7.50 8.17 16.75
N ALA A 206 7.56 7.00 17.39
CA ALA A 206 8.63 6.04 17.23
C ALA A 206 8.07 4.63 17.19
N LYS A 207 8.87 3.69 16.65
CA LYS A 207 8.53 2.27 16.55
C LYS A 207 7.23 2.01 15.79
N HIS A 208 7.01 2.73 14.68
CA HIS A 208 5.89 2.43 13.79
C HIS A 208 6.22 1.19 12.95
N ARG A 209 5.28 0.25 12.83
CA ARG A 209 5.53 -1.07 12.20
C ARG A 209 5.95 -1.01 10.72
N HIS A 210 5.50 0.00 9.98
CA HIS A 210 5.92 0.18 8.58
C HIS A 210 7.42 0.48 8.44
N THR A 211 8.12 0.89 9.51
CA THR A 211 9.58 0.99 9.51
C THR A 211 10.23 -0.34 9.14
N GLY A 212 9.72 -1.47 9.63
CA GLY A 212 10.26 -2.79 9.27
C GLY A 212 10.15 -3.10 7.78
N GLU A 213 9.04 -2.72 7.15
CA GLU A 213 8.85 -2.87 5.70
C GLU A 213 9.81 -1.98 4.91
N ILE A 214 9.96 -0.72 5.33
CA ILE A 214 10.85 0.25 4.67
C ILE A 214 12.31 -0.22 4.79
N GLU A 215 12.78 -0.53 6.01
CA GLU A 215 14.15 -1.00 6.22
C GLU A 215 14.43 -2.28 5.41
N GLN A 216 13.54 -3.27 5.44
CA GLN A 216 13.69 -4.51 4.67
C GLN A 216 13.90 -4.23 3.18
N GLU A 217 13.00 -3.48 2.57
CA GLU A 217 13.02 -3.29 1.12
C GLU A 217 14.18 -2.40 0.68
N LEU A 218 14.55 -1.38 1.46
CA LEU A 218 15.75 -0.57 1.16
C LEU A 218 17.05 -1.37 1.33
N ASN A 219 17.12 -2.29 2.31
CA ASN A 219 18.24 -3.22 2.48
C ASN A 219 18.33 -4.25 1.34
N LEU A 220 17.26 -4.47 0.57
CA LEU A 220 17.32 -5.32 -0.62
C LEU A 220 17.83 -4.55 -1.85
N LEU A 221 17.66 -3.23 -1.87
CA LEU A 221 18.16 -2.34 -2.92
C LEU A 221 19.64 -1.99 -2.76
N SER A 222 20.17 -2.10 -1.55
CA SER A 222 21.56 -1.80 -1.23
C SER A 222 22.16 -2.91 -0.37
N ASN A 223 23.43 -3.26 -0.57
CA ASN A 223 24.12 -4.25 0.29
C ASN A 223 24.51 -3.65 1.66
N LYS A 224 23.76 -2.67 2.16
CA LYS A 224 24.02 -1.94 3.40
C LYS A 224 22.83 -2.11 4.33
N LYS A 225 23.11 -2.08 5.63
CA LYS A 225 22.07 -2.02 6.66
C LYS A 225 21.59 -0.58 6.78
N ILE A 226 20.34 -0.34 6.42
CA ILE A 226 19.67 0.95 6.43
C ILE A 226 18.82 1.05 7.69
N HIS A 227 18.89 2.20 8.34
CA HIS A 227 18.10 2.54 9.51
C HIS A 227 17.13 3.68 9.19
N VAL A 228 15.87 3.52 9.58
CA VAL A 228 14.81 4.50 9.29
C VAL A 228 14.10 4.95 10.56
N SER A 229 14.07 6.26 10.79
CA SER A 229 13.31 6.88 11.88
C SER A 229 11.99 7.41 11.35
N MET A 230 10.87 6.75 11.70
CA MET A 230 9.55 7.08 11.16
C MET A 230 8.62 7.71 12.21
N THR A 231 8.02 8.84 11.85
CA THR A 231 7.00 9.56 12.62
C THR A 231 5.74 9.76 11.78
N PRO A 232 4.63 9.05 12.10
CA PRO A 232 3.36 9.23 11.43
C PRO A 232 2.41 10.18 12.19
N HIS A 233 1.73 11.02 11.42
CA HIS A 233 0.76 12.02 11.84
C HIS A 233 -0.61 11.72 11.23
N ALA A 234 -1.63 11.59 12.06
CA ALA A 234 -3.02 11.64 11.60
C ALA A 234 -3.41 13.10 11.36
N VAL A 235 -3.95 13.42 10.18
CA VAL A 235 -4.32 14.79 9.80
C VAL A 235 -5.81 14.88 9.41
N ASN A 236 -6.39 16.08 9.38
CA ASN A 236 -7.81 16.30 9.07
C ASN A 236 -8.16 16.15 7.57
N MET A 237 -7.94 14.95 7.04
CA MET A 237 -8.42 14.49 5.73
C MET A 237 -8.97 13.07 5.89
N VAL A 238 -9.87 12.64 5.00
CA VAL A 238 -10.40 11.27 5.04
C VAL A 238 -9.44 10.30 4.34
N ARG A 239 -9.03 10.64 3.12
CA ARG A 239 -8.09 9.88 2.28
C ARG A 239 -6.84 10.71 2.00
N GLY A 240 -5.77 10.01 1.65
CA GLY A 240 -4.51 10.61 1.26
C GLY A 240 -3.39 10.34 2.25
N ILE A 241 -2.18 10.21 1.70
CA ILE A 241 -0.91 10.21 2.43
C ILE A 241 0.02 11.19 1.75
N LEU A 242 0.71 12.01 2.55
CA LEU A 242 1.91 12.73 2.18
C LEU A 242 3.07 12.19 3.02
N THR A 243 4.09 11.65 2.38
CA THR A 243 5.32 11.25 3.06
C THR A 243 6.46 12.19 2.67
N THR A 244 7.10 12.77 3.67
CA THR A 244 8.27 13.62 3.56
C THR A 244 9.46 12.86 4.14
N ASN A 245 10.40 12.45 3.28
CA ASN A 245 11.60 11.74 3.67
C ASN A 245 12.77 12.73 3.69
N HIS A 246 13.33 12.98 4.86
CA HIS A 246 14.56 13.74 4.99
C HIS A 246 15.73 12.76 4.96
N ALA A 247 16.64 12.96 4.00
CA ALA A 247 17.87 12.20 3.89
C ALA A 247 19.01 13.13 3.50
N PHE A 248 20.25 12.70 3.72
CA PHE A 248 21.44 13.50 3.47
C PHE A 248 22.25 12.90 2.32
N LEU A 249 22.76 13.74 1.45
CA LEU A 249 23.54 13.31 0.29
C LEU A 249 24.99 13.02 0.71
N LYS A 250 25.57 11.93 0.19
CA LYS A 250 27.00 11.61 0.37
C LYS A 250 27.92 12.55 -0.40
N LYS A 251 27.39 13.19 -1.44
CA LYS A 251 28.10 14.10 -2.34
C LYS A 251 27.11 15.11 -2.93
N ASN A 252 27.62 16.27 -3.31
CA ASN A 252 26.81 17.30 -3.95
C ASN A 252 26.32 16.80 -5.31
N LEU A 253 25.01 16.89 -5.53
CA LEU A 253 24.34 16.56 -6.78
C LEU A 253 23.41 17.70 -7.14
N SER A 254 23.42 18.09 -8.42
CA SER A 254 22.48 19.06 -8.95
C SER A 254 21.07 18.48 -9.03
N GLU A 255 20.06 19.36 -9.02
CA GLU A 255 18.66 18.98 -9.22
C GLU A 255 18.47 18.15 -10.50
N LEU A 256 19.18 18.50 -11.59
CA LEU A 256 19.12 17.79 -12.87
C LEU A 256 19.65 16.35 -12.76
N GLU A 257 20.75 16.15 -12.05
CA GLU A 257 21.32 14.81 -11.84
C GLU A 257 20.34 13.92 -11.08
N ILE A 258 19.71 14.44 -10.04
CA ILE A 258 18.74 13.67 -9.24
C ILE A 258 17.48 13.36 -10.05
N TRP A 259 16.97 14.30 -10.85
CA TRP A 259 15.85 14.01 -11.76
C TRP A 259 16.18 12.93 -12.79
N LYS A 260 17.44 12.84 -13.27
CA LYS A 260 17.87 11.74 -14.14
C LYS A 260 17.75 10.39 -13.41
N LEU A 261 18.11 10.31 -12.13
CA LEU A 261 17.94 9.07 -11.33
C LEU A 261 16.46 8.65 -11.28
N TYR A 262 15.57 9.57 -10.95
CA TYR A 262 14.12 9.29 -10.90
C TYR A 262 13.56 8.88 -12.28
N ARG A 263 13.94 9.57 -13.36
CA ARG A 263 13.49 9.24 -14.72
C ARG A 263 14.01 7.89 -15.20
N ASN A 264 15.23 7.52 -14.84
CA ASN A 264 15.80 6.22 -15.22
C ASN A 264 14.99 5.05 -14.64
N ILE A 265 14.46 5.22 -13.42
CA ILE A 265 13.70 4.18 -12.73
C ILE A 265 12.21 4.23 -13.08
N TYR A 266 11.60 5.42 -13.06
CA TYR A 266 10.16 5.57 -13.19
C TYR A 266 9.68 6.05 -14.56
N GLY A 267 10.57 6.32 -15.51
CA GLY A 267 10.20 6.86 -16.82
C GLY A 267 9.22 5.99 -17.62
N LYS A 268 9.08 4.72 -17.28
CA LYS A 268 8.11 3.78 -17.86
C LYS A 268 7.02 3.32 -16.88
N GLU A 269 7.08 3.74 -15.63
CA GLU A 269 6.11 3.35 -14.61
C GLU A 269 4.88 4.25 -14.66
N ILE A 270 3.76 3.71 -15.12
CA ILE A 270 2.54 4.50 -15.38
C ILE A 270 1.99 5.10 -14.08
N PHE A 271 2.02 4.34 -12.98
CA PHE A 271 1.45 4.76 -11.71
C PHE A 271 2.38 5.61 -10.85
N VAL A 272 3.59 5.93 -11.32
CA VAL A 272 4.49 6.85 -10.63
C VAL A 272 4.62 8.14 -11.44
N ARG A 273 4.16 9.26 -10.91
CA ARG A 273 4.26 10.57 -11.59
C ARG A 273 5.37 11.40 -10.95
N LEU A 274 6.25 11.93 -11.78
CA LEU A 274 7.33 12.82 -11.34
C LEU A 274 6.81 14.25 -11.25
N ILE A 275 6.69 14.79 -10.04
CA ILE A 275 6.11 16.12 -9.78
C ILE A 275 7.20 17.11 -9.45
N ARG A 276 7.37 18.07 -10.36
CA ARG A 276 8.13 19.31 -10.14
C ARG A 276 7.68 20.37 -11.13
N ASP A 277 6.96 21.35 -10.61
CA ASP A 277 6.67 22.58 -11.35
C ASP A 277 7.48 23.72 -10.71
N LYS A 278 8.25 24.45 -11.52
CA LYS A 278 9.04 25.59 -11.03
C LYS A 278 8.19 26.87 -10.95
N ASN A 279 7.15 26.97 -11.77
CA ASN A 279 6.39 28.19 -12.02
C ASN A 279 4.97 28.15 -11.42
N GLY A 280 4.36 26.96 -11.35
CA GLY A 280 3.01 26.77 -10.83
C GLY A 280 2.90 26.80 -9.30
N ILE A 281 1.67 26.78 -8.80
CA ILE A 281 1.38 26.73 -7.35
C ILE A 281 1.60 25.32 -6.80
N TYR A 282 1.27 24.30 -7.57
CA TYR A 282 1.33 22.89 -7.17
C TYR A 282 2.69 22.28 -7.55
N LYS A 283 3.73 22.72 -6.84
CA LYS A 283 5.14 22.39 -7.17
C LYS A 283 5.60 21.01 -6.75
N PHE A 284 4.91 20.40 -5.79
CA PHE A 284 5.32 19.17 -5.11
C PHE A 284 4.17 18.17 -5.00
N PRO A 285 4.45 16.88 -4.70
CA PRO A 285 3.41 15.90 -4.43
C PRO A 285 2.43 16.40 -3.36
N ASP A 286 1.13 16.35 -3.67
CA ASP A 286 0.05 16.73 -2.76
C ASP A 286 -1.02 15.63 -2.77
N PRO A 287 -1.37 15.05 -1.60
CA PRO A 287 -2.35 13.99 -1.51
C PRO A 287 -3.71 14.38 -2.10
N LYS A 288 -4.03 15.67 -2.19
CA LYS A 288 -5.29 16.15 -2.76
C LYS A 288 -5.47 15.75 -4.23
N PHE A 289 -4.38 15.69 -5.01
CA PHE A 289 -4.43 15.45 -6.47
C PHE A 289 -4.20 13.99 -6.86
N VAL A 290 -4.29 13.07 -5.90
CA VAL A 290 -4.17 11.61 -6.12
C VAL A 290 -5.35 10.82 -5.55
N ILE A 291 -6.29 11.48 -4.86
CA ILE A 291 -7.48 10.85 -4.28
C ILE A 291 -8.28 10.09 -5.35
N ALA A 292 -8.71 8.88 -4.98
CA ALA A 292 -9.41 7.88 -5.78
C ALA A 292 -8.64 7.31 -6.99
N SER A 293 -7.35 7.62 -7.12
CA SER A 293 -6.49 7.11 -8.19
C SER A 293 -5.42 6.14 -7.67
N ASN A 294 -4.86 5.31 -8.55
CA ASN A 294 -3.73 4.45 -8.21
C ASN A 294 -2.37 5.13 -8.41
N PHE A 295 -2.31 6.45 -8.61
CA PHE A 295 -1.05 7.15 -8.76
C PHE A 295 -0.33 7.32 -7.40
N CYS A 296 1.00 7.23 -7.44
CA CYS A 296 1.88 7.82 -6.46
C CYS A 296 2.66 8.94 -7.13
N ASP A 297 2.46 10.15 -6.63
CA ASP A 297 3.24 11.31 -7.05
C ASP A 297 4.53 11.32 -6.25
N VAL A 298 5.67 11.51 -6.92
CA VAL A 298 7.00 11.58 -6.28
C VAL A 298 7.72 12.83 -6.74
N GLY A 299 8.48 13.43 -5.85
CA GLY A 299 9.31 14.58 -6.17
C GLY A 299 10.25 14.90 -5.02
N PHE A 300 11.04 15.96 -5.16
CA PHE A 300 11.98 16.34 -4.11
C PHE A 300 12.29 17.83 -4.15
N ASP A 301 12.88 18.31 -3.07
CA ASP A 301 13.58 19.59 -3.03
C ASP A 301 14.97 19.41 -2.41
N LEU A 302 15.88 20.33 -2.73
CA LEU A 302 17.25 20.31 -2.25
C LEU A 302 17.49 21.46 -1.29
N ASP A 303 18.08 21.13 -0.16
CA ASP A 303 18.57 22.03 0.86
C ASP A 303 20.10 21.95 0.82
N GLU A 304 20.67 22.73 -0.10
CA GLU A 304 22.09 22.69 -0.49
C GLU A 304 23.01 23.02 0.69
N GLU A 305 22.64 23.97 1.55
CA GLU A 305 23.43 24.36 2.72
C GLU A 305 23.59 23.22 3.72
N ASN A 306 22.57 22.36 3.85
CA ASN A 306 22.57 21.23 4.78
C ASN A 306 22.89 19.89 4.10
N ASN A 307 23.24 19.88 2.81
CA ASN A 307 23.38 18.67 1.98
C ASN A 307 22.20 17.71 2.14
N ARG A 308 20.99 18.25 2.30
CA ARG A 308 19.78 17.48 2.61
C ARG A 308 18.88 17.44 1.38
N ILE A 309 18.37 16.25 1.07
CA ILE A 309 17.28 16.06 0.12
C ILE A 309 15.99 15.79 0.88
N VAL A 310 14.95 16.52 0.51
CA VAL A 310 13.59 16.32 1.00
C VAL A 310 12.82 15.57 -0.08
N ALA A 311 12.89 14.23 -0.05
CA ALA A 311 12.19 13.38 -1.01
C ALA A 311 10.74 13.16 -0.57
N MET A 312 9.81 13.58 -1.41
CA MET A 312 8.37 13.60 -1.11
C MET A 312 7.62 12.61 -1.97
N SER A 313 6.54 12.06 -1.41
CA SER A 313 5.55 11.30 -2.16
C SER A 313 4.14 11.50 -1.65
N ALA A 314 3.16 11.43 -2.56
CA ALA A 314 1.75 11.48 -2.23
C ALA A 314 0.99 10.35 -2.92
N SER A 315 0.03 9.74 -2.20
CA SER A 315 -0.89 8.74 -2.78
C SER A 315 -2.23 8.71 -2.04
N ASP A 316 -3.25 8.11 -2.63
CA ASP A 316 -4.45 7.70 -1.89
C ASP A 316 -4.17 6.39 -1.12
N ASN A 317 -4.34 6.44 0.20
CA ASN A 317 -4.03 5.35 1.11
C ASN A 317 -4.92 4.11 0.96
N LEU A 318 -6.12 4.24 0.38
CA LEU A 318 -6.99 3.11 0.07
C LEU A 318 -6.79 2.59 -1.35
N MET A 319 -6.21 3.40 -2.24
CA MET A 319 -5.87 3.01 -3.61
C MET A 319 -4.44 2.49 -3.71
N LYS A 320 -3.46 3.29 -4.17
CA LYS A 320 -2.06 2.86 -4.28
C LYS A 320 -1.49 2.42 -2.93
N GLY A 321 -2.02 2.94 -1.82
CA GLY A 321 -1.66 2.47 -0.49
C GLY A 321 -2.28 1.13 -0.04
N ALA A 322 -3.26 0.59 -0.76
CA ALA A 322 -3.94 -0.67 -0.40
C ALA A 322 -4.60 -1.38 -1.61
N ALA A 323 -5.88 -1.12 -1.88
CA ALA A 323 -6.70 -1.89 -2.82
C ALA A 323 -6.27 -1.71 -4.29
N GLY A 324 -5.83 -0.51 -4.67
CA GLY A 324 -5.28 -0.25 -5.99
C GLY A 324 -3.98 -1.03 -6.24
N SER A 325 -3.08 -1.07 -5.26
CA SER A 325 -1.89 -1.94 -5.31
C SER A 325 -2.27 -3.42 -5.40
N ALA A 326 -3.31 -3.86 -4.67
CA ALA A 326 -3.81 -5.23 -4.75
C ALA A 326 -4.33 -5.59 -6.15
N VAL A 327 -5.08 -4.70 -6.80
CA VAL A 327 -5.56 -4.92 -8.18
C VAL A 327 -4.40 -4.84 -9.19
N GLN A 328 -3.39 -3.99 -8.96
CA GLN A 328 -2.20 -3.96 -9.80
C GLN A 328 -1.43 -5.29 -9.70
N ASN A 329 -1.28 -5.83 -8.48
CA ASN A 329 -0.70 -7.15 -8.24
C ASN A 329 -1.52 -8.26 -8.91
N LEU A 330 -2.85 -8.20 -8.84
CA LEU A 330 -3.74 -9.11 -9.57
C LEU A 330 -3.43 -9.09 -11.07
N ASN A 331 -3.35 -7.89 -11.67
CA ASN A 331 -3.06 -7.75 -13.09
C ASN A 331 -1.73 -8.39 -13.46
N VAL A 332 -0.67 -8.15 -12.68
CA VAL A 332 0.64 -8.78 -12.88
C VAL A 332 0.56 -10.32 -12.76
N MET A 333 -0.08 -10.84 -11.71
CA MET A 333 -0.24 -12.29 -11.48
C MET A 333 -1.08 -12.99 -12.56
N ALA A 334 -2.00 -12.25 -13.18
CA ALA A 334 -2.91 -12.72 -14.22
C ALA A 334 -2.37 -12.52 -15.64
N GLY A 335 -1.25 -11.81 -15.80
CA GLY A 335 -0.71 -11.42 -17.11
C GLY A 335 -1.60 -10.41 -17.85
N PHE A 336 -2.41 -9.65 -17.12
CA PHE A 336 -3.18 -8.54 -17.69
C PHE A 336 -2.30 -7.28 -17.79
N ASP A 337 -2.76 -6.30 -18.57
CA ASP A 337 -2.17 -4.97 -18.51
C ASP A 337 -2.39 -4.37 -17.12
N GLU A 338 -1.32 -3.90 -16.48
CA GLU A 338 -1.33 -3.35 -15.12
C GLU A 338 -2.33 -2.21 -14.94
N ILE A 339 -2.66 -1.46 -16.00
CA ILE A 339 -3.61 -0.35 -15.91
C ILE A 339 -5.09 -0.79 -15.88
N THR A 340 -5.36 -2.06 -16.17
CA THR A 340 -6.73 -2.58 -16.30
C THR A 340 -7.50 -2.36 -15.00
N GLY A 341 -8.64 -1.67 -15.08
CA GLY A 341 -9.48 -1.34 -13.93
C GLY A 341 -8.86 -0.36 -12.92
N LEU A 342 -7.78 0.35 -13.28
CA LEU A 342 -7.06 1.27 -12.38
C LEU A 342 -6.77 2.66 -12.96
N ARG A 343 -6.99 2.87 -14.26
CA ARG A 343 -6.69 4.14 -14.95
C ARG A 343 -7.79 5.18 -14.80
N PHE A 344 -8.13 5.52 -13.56
CA PHE A 344 -9.03 6.63 -13.23
C PHE A 344 -8.24 7.92 -13.06
N THR A 345 -8.80 9.04 -13.51
CA THR A 345 -8.28 10.35 -13.12
C THR A 345 -8.55 10.59 -11.63
N PRO A 346 -7.61 11.20 -10.89
CA PRO A 346 -7.90 11.68 -9.55
C PRO A 346 -9.12 12.60 -9.55
N VAL A 347 -9.94 12.54 -8.50
CA VAL A 347 -11.08 13.44 -8.34
C VAL A 347 -10.61 14.79 -7.78
N THR A 348 -11.14 15.91 -8.29
CA THR A 348 -10.84 17.26 -7.80
C THR A 348 -11.99 18.21 -8.17
N PRO A 349 -12.50 19.06 -7.24
CA PRO A 349 -12.10 19.18 -5.84
C PRO A 349 -12.59 18.00 -4.97
N VAL A 350 -11.95 17.83 -3.82
CA VAL A 350 -12.21 16.80 -2.80
C VAL A 350 -12.18 17.36 -1.40
#